data_AF-A0A973B7M6-F1
#
_entry.id   AF-A0A973B7M6-F1
#
_cell.length_a   1.000
_cell.length_b   1.000
_cell.length_c   1.000
_cell.angle_alpha   90.00
_cell.angle_beta   90.00
_cell.angle_gamma   90.00
#
_symmetry.space_group_name_H-M   'P 1'
#
loop_
_entity.id
_entity.type
_entity.pdbx_description
1 polymer ?
#
loop_
_entity_poly.entity_id
_entity_poly.type
_entity_poly.pdbx_seq_one_letter_code
_entity_poly.pdbx_strand_id
1 'polypeptide(L)'
;MKKFLFFVVVAPALAAVSFAAIAQNAIYRCGNEYLNDAAVAVARGCQMIEGGNVTVVPGTRVNSVEKAEASPAVANVPARSVGRSAAVNTRPSTDAAAQRARDSDARSILLAELMTAQARLAEQQQAYNNGVPEKRATDTQHPQRYQERVNEFKDGIQRYTGDIAGLKREIARLPAITSMPR
;
A
#
# COMPACT_ATOMS: atom_id res chain seq x y z
N MET A 1 -72.28 26.83 -2.05
CA MET A 1 -73.17 26.28 -0.99
C MET A 1 -72.55 25.00 -0.45
N LYS A 2 -72.57 24.81 0.88
CA LYS A 2 -71.99 23.71 1.71
C LYS A 2 -70.47 23.81 1.93
N LYS A 3 -69.97 24.52 2.94
CA LYS A 3 -70.06 24.44 4.43
C LYS A 3 -68.94 23.56 5.04
N PHE A 4 -68.10 24.25 5.81
CA PHE A 4 -67.19 23.83 6.88
C PHE A 4 -67.62 22.57 7.63
N LEU A 5 -66.65 21.79 8.13
CA LEU A 5 -66.36 21.72 9.57
C LEU A 5 -65.18 20.81 9.91
N PHE A 6 -64.44 21.26 10.92
CA PHE A 6 -63.37 20.60 11.67
C PHE A 6 -63.73 19.20 12.16
N PHE A 7 -62.76 18.29 12.17
CA PHE A 7 -62.61 17.29 13.24
C PHE A 7 -61.12 17.04 13.52
N VAL A 8 -60.71 17.42 14.73
CA VAL A 8 -59.45 17.02 15.36
C VAL A 8 -59.60 15.56 15.80
N VAL A 9 -58.70 14.68 15.36
CA VAL A 9 -58.48 13.36 15.96
C VAL A 9 -56.97 13.16 16.10
N VAL A 10 -56.54 12.98 17.34
CA VAL A 10 -55.17 12.64 17.76
C VAL A 10 -54.95 11.14 17.54
N ALA A 11 -53.87 10.77 16.85
CA ALA A 11 -53.25 9.44 16.96
C ALA A 11 -51.77 9.49 16.55
N PRO A 12 -50.85 8.91 17.33
CA PRO A 12 -49.40 8.97 17.10
C PRO A 12 -48.99 7.87 16.11
N ALA A 13 -48.27 8.22 15.05
CA ALA A 13 -47.77 7.24 14.08
C ALA A 13 -46.27 7.42 13.84
N LEU A 14 -45.53 6.47 14.40
CA LEU A 14 -44.22 5.93 14.00
C LEU A 14 -43.28 6.87 13.23
N ALA A 15 -42.21 7.28 13.90
CA ALA A 15 -40.97 7.67 13.25
C ALA A 15 -40.46 6.49 12.41
N ALA A 16 -40.60 6.59 11.09
CA ALA A 16 -39.94 5.70 10.15
C ALA A 16 -38.44 5.98 10.22
N VAL A 17 -37.71 5.13 10.96
CA VAL A 17 -36.26 5.02 10.81
C VAL A 17 -36.02 4.36 9.45
N SER A 18 -35.64 5.15 8.47
CA SER A 18 -35.17 4.68 7.17
C SER A 18 -33.88 3.90 7.38
N PHE A 19 -33.96 2.57 7.49
CA PHE A 19 -32.78 1.72 7.34
C PHE A 19 -32.31 1.84 5.88
N ALA A 20 -31.19 2.51 5.65
CA ALA A 20 -30.51 2.47 4.37
C ALA A 20 -30.14 1.01 4.07
N ALA A 21 -30.76 0.43 3.05
CA ALA A 21 -30.42 -0.87 2.53
C ALA A 21 -28.94 -0.87 2.10
N ILE A 22 -28.11 -1.64 2.80
CA ILE A 22 -26.76 -1.97 2.37
C ILE A 22 -26.89 -2.79 1.08
N ALA A 23 -26.57 -2.18 -0.06
CA ALA A 23 -26.49 -2.87 -1.33
C ALA A 23 -25.34 -3.88 -1.26
N GLN A 24 -25.68 -5.15 -1.04
CA GLN A 24 -24.77 -6.27 -1.18
C GLN A 24 -24.63 -6.51 -2.69
N ASN A 25 -23.58 -5.96 -3.33
CA ASN A 25 -23.37 -6.17 -4.77
C ASN A 25 -23.18 -7.67 -5.03
N ALA A 26 -24.18 -8.29 -5.66
CA ALA A 26 -24.10 -9.68 -6.11
C ALA A 26 -23.04 -9.80 -7.20
N ILE A 27 -22.12 -10.75 -7.06
CA ILE A 27 -21.05 -11.01 -8.02
C ILE A 27 -21.45 -12.20 -8.87
N TYR A 28 -21.40 -12.03 -10.19
CA TYR A 28 -21.75 -13.06 -11.17
C TYR A 28 -20.48 -13.54 -11.87
N ARG A 29 -20.42 -14.85 -12.17
CA ARG A 29 -19.29 -15.46 -12.88
C ARG A 29 -19.73 -16.00 -14.23
N CYS A 30 -19.10 -15.47 -15.28
CA CYS A 30 -19.26 -15.88 -16.66
C CYS A 30 -17.98 -16.62 -17.08
N GLY A 31 -17.83 -17.90 -16.69
CA GLY A 31 -16.60 -18.65 -16.96
C GLY A 31 -15.39 -18.17 -16.13
N ASN A 32 -14.54 -17.31 -16.70
CA ASN A 32 -13.35 -16.75 -16.01
C ASN A 32 -13.50 -15.26 -15.64
N GLU A 33 -14.57 -14.59 -16.07
CA GLU A 33 -14.81 -13.17 -15.80
C GLU A 33 -15.83 -12.99 -14.68
N TYR A 34 -15.58 -12.01 -13.80
CA TYR A 34 -16.46 -11.63 -12.70
C TYR A 34 -17.07 -10.27 -12.98
N LEU A 35 -18.39 -10.16 -12.85
CA LEU A 35 -19.14 -8.95 -13.14
C LEU A 35 -20.08 -8.60 -11.98
N ASN A 36 -20.25 -7.30 -11.74
CA ASN A 36 -21.09 -6.78 -10.65
C ASN A 36 -22.49 -6.36 -11.12
N ASP A 37 -22.72 -6.29 -12.44
CA ASP A 37 -23.99 -5.86 -13.04
C ASP A 37 -24.93 -7.04 -13.28
N ALA A 38 -26.03 -7.09 -12.52
CA ALA A 38 -27.02 -8.15 -12.59
C ALA A 38 -27.72 -8.25 -13.96
N ALA A 39 -28.01 -7.12 -14.61
CA ALA A 39 -28.70 -7.10 -15.90
C ALA A 39 -27.85 -7.73 -17.03
N VAL A 40 -26.55 -7.47 -17.02
CA VAL A 40 -25.60 -8.00 -18.01
C VAL A 40 -25.30 -9.47 -17.73
N ALA A 41 -25.24 -9.85 -16.45
CA ALA A 41 -25.02 -11.23 -16.03
C ALA A 41 -26.17 -12.17 -16.44
N VAL A 42 -27.43 -11.77 -16.25
CA VAL A 42 -28.60 -12.57 -16.63
C VAL A 42 -28.70 -12.71 -18.15
N ALA A 43 -28.47 -11.63 -18.90
CA ALA A 43 -28.49 -11.65 -20.37
C ALA A 43 -27.41 -12.58 -20.97
N ARG A 44 -26.26 -12.73 -20.29
CA ARG A 44 -25.17 -13.62 -20.69
C ARG A 44 -25.24 -15.02 -20.08
N GLY A 45 -26.31 -15.34 -19.34
CA GLY A 45 -26.50 -16.65 -18.71
C GLY A 45 -25.49 -16.98 -17.60
N CYS A 46 -24.97 -15.96 -16.92
CA CYS A 46 -23.93 -16.13 -15.90
C CYS A 46 -24.52 -16.53 -14.55
N GLN A 47 -23.80 -17.37 -13.80
CA GLN A 47 -24.24 -17.87 -12.50
C GLN A 47 -23.92 -16.86 -11.40
N MET A 48 -24.89 -16.62 -10.51
CA MET A 48 -24.70 -15.80 -9.31
C MET A 48 -23.86 -16.57 -8.31
N ILE A 49 -22.71 -16.01 -7.92
CA ILE A 49 -21.90 -16.60 -6.86
C ILE A 49 -22.28 -15.91 -5.56
N GLU A 50 -23.13 -16.59 -4.80
CA GLU A 50 -23.51 -16.19 -3.46
C GLU A 50 -22.42 -16.63 -2.46
N GLY A 51 -21.51 -15.71 -2.12
CA GLY A 51 -20.77 -15.71 -0.86
C GLY A 51 -19.87 -16.90 -0.48
N GLY A 52 -19.67 -17.92 -1.34
CA GLY A 52 -18.88 -19.11 -1.01
C GLY A 52 -17.39 -18.98 -1.37
N ASN A 53 -16.57 -18.54 -0.42
CA ASN A 53 -15.09 -18.47 -0.44
C ASN A 53 -14.43 -17.33 -1.24
N VAL A 54 -14.94 -16.10 -1.09
CA VAL A 54 -14.13 -14.91 -1.38
C VAL A 54 -13.43 -14.48 -0.08
N THR A 55 -12.16 -14.85 0.10
CA THR A 55 -11.33 -14.28 1.16
C THR A 55 -11.03 -12.83 0.81
N VAL A 56 -11.86 -11.92 1.31
CA VAL A 56 -11.55 -10.49 1.33
C VAL A 56 -10.39 -10.31 2.30
N VAL A 57 -9.18 -10.07 1.80
CA VAL A 57 -8.07 -9.58 2.63
C VAL A 57 -8.33 -8.09 2.84
N PRO A 58 -8.73 -7.63 4.03
CA PRO A 58 -8.92 -6.22 4.26
C PRO A 58 -7.59 -5.50 4.01
N GLY A 59 -7.60 -4.54 3.08
CA GLY A 59 -6.44 -3.70 2.81
C GLY A 59 -5.99 -3.00 4.10
N THR A 60 -4.70 -3.04 4.39
CA THR A 60 -4.12 -2.29 5.51
C THR A 60 -4.37 -0.82 5.28
N ARG A 61 -5.27 -0.20 6.05
CA ARG A 61 -5.42 1.25 6.05
C ARG A 61 -4.13 1.84 6.60
N VAL A 62 -3.42 2.60 5.78
CA VAL A 62 -2.33 3.44 6.25
C VAL A 62 -2.94 4.51 7.16
N ASN A 63 -2.42 4.64 8.39
CA ASN A 63 -2.81 5.73 9.28
C ASN A 63 -2.45 7.06 8.61
N SER A 64 -3.43 7.74 8.03
CA SER A 64 -3.34 9.17 7.77
C SER A 64 -3.28 9.87 9.12
N VAL A 65 -2.11 10.42 9.44
CA VAL A 65 -1.91 11.31 10.58
C VAL A 65 -2.66 12.60 10.26
N GLU A 66 -3.89 12.74 10.73
CA GLU A 66 -4.60 14.00 10.72
C GLU A 66 -5.11 14.33 12.13
N LYS A 67 -4.32 15.22 12.75
CA LYS A 67 -4.65 16.29 13.68
C LYS A 67 -5.91 16.15 14.54
N ALA A 68 -5.65 16.13 15.84
CA ALA A 68 -6.60 16.11 16.95
C ALA A 68 -7.57 17.30 16.99
N GLU A 69 -8.84 17.01 17.28
CA GLU A 69 -9.74 17.85 18.09
C GLU A 69 -10.51 16.94 19.08
N ALA A 70 -10.64 17.43 20.32
CA ALA A 70 -11.07 16.71 21.53
C ALA A 70 -12.60 16.66 21.68
N SER A 71 -13.22 15.55 22.10
CA SER A 71 -13.64 15.21 23.50
C SER A 71 -14.76 14.12 23.44
N PRO A 72 -15.28 13.57 24.57
CA PRO A 72 -14.63 12.70 25.55
C PRO A 72 -15.31 11.32 25.70
N ALA A 73 -14.54 10.35 26.24
CA ALA A 73 -14.90 9.19 27.07
C ALA A 73 -16.17 8.36 26.78
N VAL A 74 -16.00 7.05 26.51
CA VAL A 74 -16.38 5.97 27.45
C VAL A 74 -15.81 4.59 27.06
N ALA A 75 -15.46 3.85 28.12
CA ALA A 75 -15.43 2.39 28.26
C ALA A 75 -14.21 1.59 27.76
N ASN A 76 -13.36 1.27 28.74
CA ASN A 76 -12.49 0.09 28.82
C ASN A 76 -13.13 -1.17 28.25
N VAL A 77 -12.46 -1.78 27.25
CA VAL A 77 -12.49 -3.22 27.04
C VAL A 77 -11.04 -3.66 26.82
N PRO A 78 -10.49 -4.62 27.59
CA PRO A 78 -9.12 -5.06 27.39
C PRO A 78 -9.00 -5.67 25.99
N ALA A 79 -8.04 -5.16 25.22
CA ALA A 79 -7.63 -5.72 23.94
C ALA A 79 -7.25 -7.19 24.15
N ARG A 80 -8.16 -8.10 23.80
CA ARG A 80 -7.86 -9.51 23.69
C ARG A 80 -6.95 -9.64 22.48
N SER A 81 -5.66 -9.77 22.74
CA SER A 81 -4.68 -10.27 21.79
C SER A 81 -5.19 -11.59 21.25
N VAL A 82 -5.84 -11.56 20.09
CA VAL A 82 -6.13 -12.78 19.34
C VAL A 82 -4.79 -13.22 18.78
N GLY A 83 -4.12 -14.03 19.60
CA GLY A 83 -2.99 -14.82 19.19
C GLY A 83 -3.33 -15.48 17.87
N ARG A 84 -2.42 -15.28 16.93
CA ARG A 84 -2.32 -15.94 15.65
C ARG A 84 -2.47 -17.45 15.89
N SER A 85 -3.68 -17.97 15.73
CA SER A 85 -3.93 -19.40 15.64
C SER A 85 -3.27 -19.87 14.35
N ALA A 86 -1.99 -20.22 14.47
CA ALA A 86 -1.30 -21.07 13.54
C ALA A 86 -2.08 -22.39 13.52
N ALA A 87 -2.93 -22.57 12.50
CA ALA A 87 -3.32 -23.89 12.07
C ALA A 87 -2.03 -24.60 11.65
N VAL A 88 -1.52 -25.43 12.56
CA VAL A 88 -0.39 -26.33 12.36
C VAL A 88 -0.83 -27.38 11.34
N ASN A 89 -0.73 -27.03 10.06
CA ASN A 89 -0.62 -28.00 8.98
C ASN A 89 0.86 -28.36 8.88
N THR A 90 1.19 -29.55 9.35
CA THR A 90 2.54 -30.12 9.33
C THR A 90 2.96 -30.44 7.89
N ARG A 91 3.40 -29.40 7.15
CA ARG A 91 4.46 -29.48 6.13
C ARG A 91 5.53 -28.43 6.44
N PRO A 92 6.33 -28.61 7.52
CA PRO A 92 7.07 -27.49 8.12
C PRO A 92 8.48 -27.30 7.54
N SER A 93 9.04 -28.29 6.87
CA SER A 93 10.48 -28.29 6.54
C SER A 93 10.78 -27.81 5.12
N THR A 94 9.99 -28.24 4.13
CA THR A 94 10.21 -27.89 2.72
C THR A 94 9.90 -26.43 2.46
N ASP A 95 8.80 -25.91 3.03
CA ASP A 95 8.38 -24.52 2.85
C ASP A 95 9.32 -23.56 3.57
N ALA A 96 9.84 -23.95 4.75
CA ALA A 96 10.85 -23.17 5.46
C ALA A 96 12.20 -23.13 4.72
N ALA A 97 12.62 -24.25 4.11
CA ALA A 97 13.84 -24.29 3.29
C ALA A 97 13.68 -23.43 2.02
N ALA A 98 12.55 -23.55 1.33
CA ALA A 98 12.24 -22.75 0.14
C ALA A 98 12.10 -21.26 0.46
N GLN A 99 11.54 -20.91 1.62
CA GLN A 99 11.45 -19.53 2.08
C GLN A 99 12.83 -18.94 2.37
N ARG A 100 13.71 -19.67 3.07
CA ARG A 100 15.09 -19.22 3.31
C ARG A 100 15.87 -19.02 2.01
N ALA A 101 15.69 -19.89 1.02
CA ALA A 101 16.32 -19.73 -0.29
C ALA A 101 15.85 -18.45 -0.99
N ARG A 102 14.53 -18.17 -0.99
CA ARG A 102 13.99 -16.91 -1.51
C ARG A 102 14.51 -15.68 -0.78
N ASP A 103 14.60 -15.74 0.55
CA ASP A 103 15.12 -14.64 1.36
C ASP A 103 16.62 -14.41 1.09
N SER A 104 17.42 -15.46 0.87
CA SER A 104 18.83 -15.34 0.49
C SER A 104 19.00 -14.76 -0.92
N ASP A 105 18.15 -15.16 -1.86
CA ASP A 105 18.16 -14.63 -3.23
C ASP A 105 17.75 -13.16 -3.24
N ALA A 106 16.69 -12.79 -2.53
CA ALA A 106 16.28 -11.40 -2.37
C ALA A 106 17.39 -10.54 -1.78
N ARG A 107 18.10 -11.07 -0.75
CA ARG A 107 19.23 -10.38 -0.15
C ARG A 107 20.39 -10.20 -1.12
N SER A 108 20.72 -11.21 -1.92
CA SER A 108 21.84 -11.11 -2.88
C SER A 108 21.54 -10.10 -3.98
N ILE A 109 20.30 -10.04 -4.48
CA ILE A 109 19.84 -9.05 -5.46
C ILE A 109 19.97 -7.64 -4.89
N LEU A 110 19.41 -7.38 -3.70
CA LEU A 110 19.49 -6.04 -3.09
C LEU A 110 20.93 -5.60 -2.80
N LEU A 111 21.82 -6.54 -2.46
CA LEU A 111 23.24 -6.24 -2.28
C LEU A 111 23.92 -5.87 -3.61
N ALA A 112 23.61 -6.57 -4.70
CA ALA A 112 24.14 -6.24 -6.03
C ALA A 112 23.64 -4.87 -6.51
N GLU A 113 22.36 -4.56 -6.27
CA GLU A 113 21.78 -3.24 -6.55
C GLU A 113 22.44 -2.15 -5.70
N LEU A 114 22.69 -2.43 -4.41
CA LEU A 114 23.38 -1.49 -3.52
C LEU A 114 24.79 -1.19 -4.03
N MET A 115 25.57 -2.20 -4.44
CA MET A 115 26.90 -2.00 -5.03
C MET A 115 26.82 -1.14 -6.29
N THR A 116 25.86 -1.41 -7.17
CA THR A 116 25.65 -0.64 -8.40
C THR A 116 25.27 0.81 -8.09
N ALA A 117 24.37 1.05 -7.13
CA ALA A 117 23.97 2.38 -6.72
C ALA A 117 25.13 3.17 -6.09
N GLN A 118 25.97 2.50 -5.31
CA GLN A 118 27.20 3.09 -4.76
C GLN A 118 28.20 3.47 -5.85
N ALA A 119 28.37 2.64 -6.87
CA ALA A 119 29.24 2.95 -8.01
C ALA A 119 28.73 4.20 -8.77
N ARG A 120 27.42 4.28 -9.05
CA ARG A 120 26.82 5.46 -9.69
C ARG A 120 26.98 6.74 -8.86
N LEU A 121 26.81 6.64 -7.53
CA LEU A 121 27.06 7.75 -6.62
C LEU A 121 28.53 8.21 -6.73
N ALA A 122 29.48 7.26 -6.72
CA ALA A 122 30.90 7.57 -6.82
C ALA A 122 31.23 8.25 -8.16
N GLU A 123 30.72 7.76 -9.28
CA GLU A 123 30.87 8.38 -10.61
C GLU A 123 30.29 9.80 -10.63
N GLN A 124 29.08 10.00 -10.09
CA GLN A 124 28.44 11.31 -10.00
C GLN A 124 29.25 12.28 -9.12
N GLN A 125 29.80 11.80 -8.00
CA GLN A 125 30.66 12.59 -7.12
C GLN A 125 31.99 12.96 -7.79
N GLN A 126 32.60 12.04 -8.55
CA GLN A 126 33.79 12.32 -9.34
C GLN A 126 33.51 13.39 -10.40
N ALA A 127 32.40 13.26 -11.13
CA ALA A 127 31.99 14.25 -12.12
C ALA A 127 31.66 15.62 -11.50
N TYR A 128 31.08 15.64 -10.30
CA TYR A 128 30.82 16.85 -9.53
C TYR A 128 32.11 17.54 -9.05
N ASN A 129 33.19 16.77 -8.85
CA ASN A 129 34.53 17.26 -8.53
C ASN A 129 34.54 18.36 -7.45
N ASN A 130 34.01 18.05 -6.27
CA ASN A 130 33.89 18.97 -5.13
C ASN A 130 33.15 20.29 -5.44
N GLY A 131 32.22 20.27 -6.40
CA GLY A 131 31.46 21.45 -6.82
C GLY A 131 32.09 22.24 -7.95
N VAL A 132 33.21 21.76 -8.50
CA VAL A 132 33.88 22.33 -9.65
C VAL A 132 33.93 21.28 -10.77
N PRO A 133 32.77 20.90 -11.35
CA PRO A 133 32.74 20.01 -12.50
C PRO A 133 33.53 20.62 -13.65
N GLU A 134 34.09 19.76 -14.50
CA GLU A 134 34.87 20.20 -15.65
C GLU A 134 34.03 21.10 -16.57
N LYS A 135 34.60 22.26 -16.94
CA LYS A 135 33.98 23.22 -17.86
C LYS A 135 34.09 22.70 -19.28
N ARG A 136 32.94 22.57 -19.96
CA ARG A 136 32.90 22.19 -21.37
C ARG A 136 33.01 23.43 -22.26
N ALA A 137 33.41 23.25 -23.51
CA ALA A 137 33.52 24.37 -24.47
C ALA A 137 32.20 25.16 -24.65
N THR A 138 31.06 24.48 -24.54
CA THR A 138 29.71 25.08 -24.58
C THR A 138 29.43 26.00 -23.39
N ASP A 139 30.05 25.72 -22.24
CA ASP A 139 29.82 26.45 -21.00
C ASP A 139 30.53 27.80 -21.01
N THR A 140 31.58 27.95 -21.82
CA THR A 140 32.30 29.23 -22.03
C THR A 140 31.41 30.25 -22.72
N GLN A 141 30.56 29.82 -23.65
CA GLN A 141 29.62 30.69 -24.35
C GLN A 141 28.35 30.94 -23.53
N HIS A 142 27.97 30.01 -22.66
CA HIS A 142 26.74 30.08 -21.86
C HIS A 142 27.01 29.73 -20.39
N PRO A 143 27.40 30.71 -19.55
CA PRO A 143 27.74 30.46 -18.14
C PRO A 143 26.57 29.91 -17.31
N GLN A 144 25.33 30.14 -17.75
CA GLN A 144 24.12 29.58 -17.12
C GLN A 144 24.09 28.05 -17.18
N ARG A 145 24.52 27.45 -18.31
CA ARG A 145 24.55 26.00 -18.52
C ARG A 145 25.50 25.32 -17.53
N TYR A 146 26.59 25.98 -17.17
CA TYR A 146 27.51 25.50 -16.15
C TYR A 146 26.79 25.37 -14.80
N GLN A 147 26.07 26.41 -14.39
CA GLN A 147 25.35 26.42 -13.12
C GLN A 147 24.24 25.37 -13.08
N GLU A 148 23.50 25.21 -14.18
CA GLU A 148 22.49 24.15 -14.33
C GLU A 148 23.11 22.76 -14.15
N ARG A 149 24.26 22.49 -14.80
CA ARG A 149 24.97 21.21 -14.64
C ARG A 149 25.44 20.97 -13.20
N VAL A 150 25.98 21.99 -12.55
CA VAL A 150 26.38 21.92 -11.13
C VAL A 150 25.18 21.53 -10.27
N ASN A 151 24.01 22.12 -10.53
CA ASN A 151 22.78 21.79 -9.82
C ASN A 151 22.29 20.37 -10.15
N GLU A 152 22.31 19.96 -11.42
CA GLU A 152 21.93 18.59 -11.81
C GLU A 152 22.83 17.54 -11.14
N PHE A 153 24.14 17.80 -11.02
CA PHE A 153 25.03 16.92 -10.29
C PHE A 153 24.66 16.82 -8.80
N LYS A 154 24.34 17.95 -8.15
CA LYS A 154 23.88 17.96 -6.76
C LYS A 154 22.58 17.18 -6.58
N ASP A 155 21.61 17.41 -7.45
CA ASP A 155 20.31 16.75 -7.40
C ASP A 155 20.44 15.24 -7.67
N GLY A 156 21.32 14.86 -8.61
CA GLY A 156 21.66 13.46 -8.86
C GLY A 156 22.34 12.80 -7.66
N ILE A 157 23.30 13.47 -7.02
CA ILE A 157 23.93 12.98 -5.78
C ILE A 157 22.85 12.77 -4.71
N GLN A 158 21.95 13.73 -4.50
CA GLN A 158 20.87 13.60 -3.51
C GLN A 158 19.96 12.40 -3.80
N ARG A 159 19.53 12.22 -5.05
CA ARG A 159 18.74 11.06 -5.47
C ARG A 159 19.45 9.74 -5.15
N TYR A 160 20.70 9.57 -5.59
CA TYR A 160 21.47 8.35 -5.34
C TYR A 160 21.73 8.11 -3.84
N THR A 161 21.96 9.16 -3.04
CA THR A 161 22.07 8.99 -1.58
C THR A 161 20.77 8.47 -0.97
N GLY A 162 19.62 8.94 -1.46
CA GLY A 162 18.30 8.47 -1.05
C GLY A 162 18.07 7.01 -1.42
N ASP A 163 18.43 6.62 -2.64
CA ASP A 163 18.31 5.24 -3.13
C ASP A 163 19.15 4.28 -2.29
N ILE A 164 20.43 4.63 -2.03
CA ILE A 164 21.31 3.82 -1.17
C ILE A 164 20.72 3.69 0.23
N ALA A 165 20.18 4.76 0.80
CA ALA A 165 19.52 4.70 2.11
C ALA A 165 18.27 3.81 2.08
N GLY A 166 17.50 3.85 0.99
CA GLY A 166 16.34 2.97 0.75
C GLY A 166 16.73 1.50 0.70
N LEU A 167 17.68 1.15 -0.16
CA LEU A 167 18.19 -0.21 -0.31
C LEU A 167 18.73 -0.76 1.00
N LYS A 168 19.49 0.05 1.76
CA LYS A 168 19.98 -0.34 3.09
C LYS A 168 18.84 -0.66 4.07
N ARG A 169 17.74 0.09 4.04
CA ARG A 169 16.56 -0.18 4.89
C ARG A 169 15.86 -1.48 4.48
N GLU A 170 15.71 -1.73 3.19
CA GLU A 170 15.10 -2.98 2.69
C GLU A 170 15.97 -4.20 3.05
N ILE A 171 17.30 -4.10 2.90
CA ILE A 171 18.22 -5.15 3.35
C ILE A 171 18.11 -5.39 4.86
N ALA A 172 17.99 -4.33 5.66
CA ALA A 172 17.84 -4.43 7.11
C ALA A 172 16.48 -5.03 7.53
N ARG A 173 15.45 -4.91 6.67
CA ARG A 173 14.13 -5.51 6.90
C ARG A 173 14.12 -7.03 6.65
N LEU A 174 14.97 -7.52 5.75
CA LEU A 174 15.08 -8.96 5.50
C LEU A 174 15.52 -9.69 6.79
N PRO A 175 14.96 -10.88 7.06
CA PRO A 175 15.32 -11.62 8.26
C PRO A 175 16.83 -11.85 8.30
N ALA A 176 17.44 -11.51 9.44
CA ALA A 176 18.83 -11.88 9.67
C ALA A 176 18.92 -13.40 9.54
N ILE A 177 19.84 -13.88 8.69
CA ILE A 177 20.18 -15.30 8.60
C ILE A 177 20.83 -15.63 9.93
N THR A 178 20.01 -15.92 10.93
CA THR A 178 20.44 -16.23 12.27
C THR A 178 20.85 -17.70 12.21
N SER A 179 22.10 -17.94 11.82
CA SER A 179 22.72 -19.25 12.00
C SER A 179 22.83 -19.48 13.51
N MET A 180 21.84 -20.15 14.09
CA MET A 180 21.99 -20.63 15.47
C MET A 180 23.14 -21.65 15.49
N PRO A 181 24.15 -21.48 16.35
CA PRO A 181 25.15 -22.51 16.59
C PRO A 181 24.46 -23.65 17.37
N ARG A 182 24.78 -24.90 17.01
CA ARG A 182 24.41 -26.09 17.77
C ARG A 182 25.68 -26.75 18.27
#